data_AF-A0A7Y5I020-F1
#
_entry.id   AF-A0A7Y5I020-F1
#
_cell.length_a   1.000
_cell.length_b   1.000
_cell.length_c   1.000
_cell.angle_alpha   90.00
_cell.angle_beta   90.00
_cell.angle_gamma   90.00
#
_symmetry.space_group_name_H-M   'P 1'
#
loop_
_entity.id
_entity.type
_entity.pdbx_description
1 polymer ?
#
loop_
_entity_poly.entity_id
_entity_poly.type
_entity_poly.pdbx_seq_one_letter_code
_entity_poly.pdbx_strand_id
1 'polypeptide(L)'
;MIEWNEQGEVRNARWRSESGAPAPRRVVLADDTMSADSAYRLACAGTALLWRGDFQNARQLLQALMRRTDRKPEKAAAKAAKKMAAATPAEQFHLHRQAQSQRARTLAALVIPVEGDYSIDLRRAPDWRAACQEAWGP
;
A
#
# COMPACT_ATOMS: atom_id res chain seq x y z
N MET A 1 -8.13 8.30 12.19
CA MET A 1 -9.27 8.26 11.26
C MET A 1 -8.74 8.64 9.89
N ILE A 2 -9.36 8.14 8.82
CA ILE A 2 -9.14 8.60 7.45
C ILE A 2 -10.45 9.12 6.89
N GLU A 3 -10.38 10.04 5.95
CA GLU A 3 -11.52 10.66 5.30
C GLU A 3 -11.35 10.59 3.77
N TRP A 4 -12.46 10.38 3.06
CA TRP A 4 -12.49 10.39 1.61
C TRP A 4 -13.83 10.92 1.10
N ASN A 5 -13.89 11.29 -0.18
CA ASN A 5 -15.12 11.64 -0.86
C ASN A 5 -15.60 10.44 -1.68
N GLU A 6 -16.86 10.04 -1.48
CA GLU A 6 -17.53 9.00 -2.24
C GLU A 6 -18.86 9.56 -2.76
N GLN A 7 -18.97 9.73 -4.09
CA GLN A 7 -20.17 10.25 -4.75
C GLN A 7 -20.65 11.63 -4.24
N GLY A 8 -19.73 12.47 -3.79
CA GLY A 8 -20.05 13.80 -3.24
C GLY A 8 -20.24 13.82 -1.73
N GLU A 9 -20.30 12.65 -1.07
CA GLU A 9 -20.40 12.53 0.38
C GLU A 9 -19.02 12.37 1.01
N VAL A 10 -18.77 13.11 2.09
CA VAL A 10 -17.58 12.90 2.92
C VAL A 10 -17.83 11.70 3.82
N ARG A 11 -17.00 10.68 3.68
CA ARG A 11 -17.02 9.47 4.51
C ARG A 11 -15.73 9.36 5.30
N ASN A 12 -15.80 8.67 6.42
CA ASN A 12 -14.66 8.43 7.27
C ASN A 12 -14.62 7.01 7.81
N ALA A 13 -13.44 6.55 8.19
CA ALA A 13 -13.23 5.24 8.80
C ALA A 13 -12.09 5.30 9.81
N ARG A 14 -12.12 4.39 10.78
CA ARG A 14 -10.99 4.21 11.70
C ARG A 14 -9.79 3.67 10.92
N TRP A 15 -8.66 4.34 11.06
CA TRP A 15 -7.40 3.86 10.50
C TRP A 15 -6.86 2.72 11.37
N ARG A 16 -6.45 1.62 10.75
CA ARG A 16 -5.68 0.55 11.39
C ARG A 16 -4.45 0.26 10.55
N SER A 17 -3.29 0.17 11.21
CA SER A 17 -2.03 -0.24 10.63
C SER A 17 -1.28 -1.08 11.64
N GLU A 18 -0.92 -2.31 11.27
CA GLU A 18 -0.15 -3.22 12.13
C GLU A 18 1.28 -2.69 12.35
N SER A 19 1.88 -2.09 11.33
CA SER A 19 3.22 -1.49 11.41
C SER A 19 3.26 -0.15 12.17
N GLY A 20 2.15 0.29 12.76
CA GLY A 20 2.03 1.58 13.45
C GLY A 20 2.13 2.79 12.51
N ALA A 21 1.92 2.61 11.20
CA ALA A 21 1.99 3.71 10.26
C ALA A 21 0.90 4.77 10.56
N PRO A 22 1.22 6.07 10.47
CA PRO A 22 0.23 7.12 10.68
C PRO A 22 -0.86 7.05 9.61
N ALA A 23 -2.04 7.59 9.93
CA ALA A 23 -3.12 7.69 8.96
C ALA A 23 -2.69 8.53 7.74
N PRO A 24 -2.99 8.08 6.51
CA PRO A 24 -2.68 8.85 5.31
C PRO A 24 -3.44 10.17 5.29
N ARG A 25 -2.77 11.24 4.85
CA ARG A 25 -3.38 12.58 4.74
C ARG A 25 -4.34 12.71 3.56
N ARG A 26 -4.16 11.86 2.55
CA ARG A 26 -4.98 11.85 1.33
C ARG A 26 -5.38 10.43 1.02
N VAL A 27 -6.68 10.25 0.78
CA VAL A 27 -7.27 8.98 0.35
C VAL A 27 -8.03 9.24 -0.95
N VAL A 28 -7.88 8.34 -1.91
CA VAL A 28 -8.66 8.35 -3.15
C VAL A 28 -9.29 6.99 -3.35
N LEU A 29 -10.49 6.98 -3.94
CA LEU A 29 -11.12 5.73 -4.34
C LEU A 29 -10.37 5.12 -5.54
N ALA A 30 -10.21 3.81 -5.50
CA ALA A 30 -9.60 3.02 -6.55
C ALA A 30 -10.44 1.77 -6.79
N ASP A 31 -10.57 1.37 -8.05
CA ASP A 31 -11.31 0.18 -8.46
C ASP A 31 -10.61 -0.51 -9.64
N ASP A 32 -11.31 -1.48 -10.24
CA ASP A 32 -10.82 -2.31 -11.34
C ASP A 32 -10.47 -1.51 -12.61
N THR A 33 -10.86 -0.24 -12.71
CA THR A 33 -10.55 0.64 -13.84
C THR A 33 -9.22 1.40 -13.66
N MET A 34 -8.68 1.45 -12.44
CA MET A 34 -7.45 2.17 -12.16
C MET A 34 -6.22 1.42 -12.70
N SER A 35 -5.47 2.06 -13.61
CA SER A 35 -4.23 1.47 -14.10
C SER A 35 -3.16 1.40 -13.00
N ALA A 36 -2.36 0.32 -13.03
CA ALA A 36 -1.32 0.13 -12.03
C ALA A 36 -0.20 1.19 -12.07
N ASP A 37 0.00 1.87 -13.21
CA ASP A 37 0.92 3.00 -13.30
C ASP A 37 0.37 4.25 -12.58
N SER A 38 -0.93 4.51 -12.70
CA SER A 38 -1.57 5.62 -11.97
C SER A 38 -1.61 5.34 -10.47
N ALA A 39 -1.97 4.11 -10.07
CA ALA A 39 -1.90 3.66 -8.69
C ALA A 39 -0.48 3.81 -8.12
N TYR A 40 0.56 3.39 -8.86
CA TYR A 40 1.95 3.49 -8.42
C TYR A 40 2.39 4.95 -8.22
N ARG A 41 2.01 5.87 -9.11
CA ARG A 41 2.30 7.30 -8.96
C ARG A 41 1.64 7.88 -7.72
N LEU A 42 0.37 7.57 -7.48
CA LEU A 42 -0.37 8.02 -6.29
C LEU A 42 0.23 7.47 -5.00
N ALA A 43 0.57 6.18 -4.99
CA ALA A 43 1.22 5.53 -3.85
C ALA A 43 2.59 6.15 -3.55
N CYS A 44 3.41 6.41 -4.56
CA CYS A 44 4.69 7.12 -4.41
C CYS A 44 4.53 8.54 -3.85
N ALA A 45 3.41 9.21 -4.17
CA ALA A 45 3.07 10.52 -3.62
C ALA A 45 2.51 10.46 -2.19
N GLY A 46 2.39 9.26 -1.59
CA GLY A 46 1.85 9.07 -0.24
C GLY A 46 0.33 9.14 -0.16
N THR A 47 -0.37 8.94 -1.29
CA THR A 47 -1.83 8.84 -1.33
C THR A 47 -2.26 7.40 -1.09
N ALA A 48 -3.17 7.19 -0.13
CA ALA A 48 -3.80 5.90 0.05
C ALA A 48 -4.87 5.65 -1.01
N LEU A 49 -4.92 4.43 -1.51
CA LEU A 49 -5.84 3.93 -2.51
C LEU A 49 -6.86 3.05 -1.81
N LEU A 50 -8.04 3.62 -1.53
CA LEU A 50 -9.13 2.88 -0.92
C LEU A 50 -9.83 2.05 -2.00
N TRP A 51 -9.61 0.73 -1.95
CA TRP A 51 -10.10 -0.17 -2.97
C TRP A 51 -11.60 -0.45 -2.85
N ARG A 52 -12.30 -0.38 -3.98
CA ARG A 52 -13.75 -0.61 -4.14
C ARG A 52 -14.09 -1.61 -5.25
N GLY A 53 -13.07 -2.17 -5.91
CA GLY A 53 -13.24 -3.20 -6.93
C GLY A 53 -13.25 -4.60 -6.33
N ASP A 54 -12.93 -5.58 -7.16
CA ASP A 54 -12.84 -6.98 -6.73
C ASP A 54 -11.57 -7.25 -5.88
N PHE A 55 -11.68 -8.11 -4.86
CA PHE A 55 -10.57 -8.42 -3.96
C PHE A 55 -9.37 -9.06 -4.66
N GLN A 56 -9.61 -9.96 -5.63
CA GLN A 56 -8.54 -10.60 -6.38
C GLN A 56 -7.82 -9.59 -7.28
N ASN A 57 -8.55 -8.61 -7.82
CA ASN A 57 -7.94 -7.53 -8.58
C ASN A 57 -7.12 -6.59 -7.69
N ALA A 58 -7.55 -6.34 -6.44
CA ALA A 58 -6.72 -5.65 -5.45
C ALA A 58 -5.39 -6.38 -5.23
N ARG A 59 -5.42 -7.71 -5.07
CA ARG A 59 -4.20 -8.53 -4.94
C ARG A 59 -3.33 -8.45 -6.18
N GLN A 60 -3.92 -8.49 -7.38
CA GLN A 60 -3.16 -8.33 -8.62
C GLN A 60 -2.51 -6.96 -8.72
N LEU A 61 -3.23 -5.89 -8.35
CA LEU A 61 -2.68 -4.55 -8.28
C LEU A 61 -1.52 -4.48 -7.28
N LEU A 62 -1.66 -5.06 -6.09
CA LEU A 62 -0.57 -5.13 -5.11
C LEU A 62 0.69 -5.80 -5.70
N GLN A 63 0.54 -6.93 -6.40
CA GLN A 63 1.65 -7.59 -7.08
C GLN A 63 2.25 -6.71 -8.19
N ALA A 64 1.41 -6.00 -8.92
CA ALA A 64 1.85 -5.06 -9.95
C ALA A 64 2.62 -3.86 -9.36
N LEU A 65 2.26 -3.39 -8.16
CA LEU A 65 2.98 -2.36 -7.40
C LEU A 65 4.31 -2.90 -6.87
N MET A 66 4.36 -4.15 -6.38
CA MET A 66 5.60 -4.81 -5.95
C MET A 66 6.63 -4.82 -7.07
N ARG A 67 6.25 -5.31 -8.26
CA ARG A 67 7.14 -5.35 -9.43
C ARG A 67 7.64 -3.97 -9.84
N ARG A 68 6.78 -2.94 -9.79
CA ARG A 68 7.15 -1.56 -10.14
C ARG A 68 8.09 -0.92 -9.14
N THR A 69 7.89 -1.20 -7.85
CA THR A 69 8.76 -0.71 -6.79
C THR A 69 10.18 -1.28 -6.92
N ASP A 70 10.29 -2.53 -7.38
CA ASP A 70 11.56 -3.22 -7.59
C ASP A 70 12.24 -2.85 -8.92
N ARG A 71 11.43 -2.56 -9.95
CA ARG A 71 11.92 -2.22 -11.28
C ARG A 71 12.40 -0.77 -11.31
N LYS A 72 13.71 -0.57 -11.13
CA LYS A 72 14.37 0.71 -11.42
C LYS A 72 14.69 0.82 -12.91
N PRO A 73 14.56 2.01 -13.53
CA PRO A 73 15.13 2.26 -14.85
C PRO A 73 16.62 1.93 -14.86
N GLU A 74 17.15 1.36 -15.94
CA GLU A 74 18.53 0.85 -16.01
C GLU A 74 19.57 1.90 -15.58
N LYS A 75 19.42 3.15 -16.04
CA LYS A 75 20.29 4.27 -15.64
C LYS A 75 20.25 4.52 -14.12
N ALA A 76 19.07 4.44 -13.51
CA ALA A 76 18.91 4.62 -12.07
C ALA A 76 19.45 3.41 -11.29
N ALA A 77 19.28 2.20 -11.82
CA ALA A 77 19.83 0.98 -11.24
C ALA A 77 21.37 1.02 -11.24
N ALA A 78 22.00 1.37 -12.37
CA ALA A 78 23.44 1.51 -12.49
C ALA A 78 24.01 2.57 -11.53
N LYS A 79 23.36 3.73 -11.41
CA LYS A 79 23.75 4.77 -10.46
C LYS A 79 23.64 4.29 -9.00
N ALA A 80 22.56 3.59 -8.67
CA ALA A 80 22.37 3.04 -7.33
C ALA A 80 23.43 1.97 -6.99
N ALA A 81 23.76 1.09 -7.94
CA ALA A 81 24.81 0.09 -7.80
C ALA A 81 26.18 0.75 -7.57
N LYS A 82 26.54 1.77 -8.38
CA LYS A 82 27.78 2.52 -8.20
C LYS A 82 27.85 3.23 -6.84
N LYS A 83 26.74 3.85 -6.40
CA LYS A 83 26.67 4.48 -5.08
C LYS A 83 26.87 3.45 -3.96
N MET A 84 26.28 2.26 -4.09
CA MET A 84 26.37 1.21 -3.08
C MET A 84 27.78 0.60 -3.01
N ALA A 85 28.44 0.42 -4.16
CA ALA A 85 29.81 -0.07 -4.24
C ALA A 85 30.84 0.90 -3.63
N ALA A 86 30.58 2.21 -3.69
CA ALA A 86 31.45 3.24 -3.11
C ALA A 86 31.10 3.59 -1.65
N ALA A 87 30.04 3.03 -1.08
CA ALA A 87 29.55 3.36 0.25
C ALA A 87 30.23 2.51 1.33
N THR A 88 30.41 3.09 2.52
CA THR A 88 30.82 2.36 3.72
C THR A 88 29.73 1.37 4.17
N PRO A 89 30.06 0.35 4.99
CA PRO A 89 29.06 -0.61 5.49
C PRO A 89 27.87 0.06 6.21
N ALA A 90 28.11 1.11 6.99
CA ALA A 90 27.05 1.86 7.66
C ALA A 90 26.11 2.57 6.67
N GLU A 91 26.67 3.19 5.62
CA GLU A 91 25.88 3.83 4.56
C GLU A 91 25.11 2.81 3.74
N GLN A 92 25.69 1.63 3.45
CA GLN A 92 24.99 0.53 2.79
C GLN A 92 23.77 0.07 3.61
N PHE A 93 23.94 -0.07 4.93
CA PHE A 93 22.83 -0.40 5.83
C PHE A 93 21.73 0.67 5.82
N HIS A 94 22.10 1.96 5.88
CA HIS A 94 21.15 3.06 5.80
C HIS A 94 20.39 3.08 4.47
N LEU A 95 21.08 2.91 3.34
CA LEU A 95 20.45 2.85 2.01
C LEU A 95 19.51 1.64 1.89
N HIS A 96 19.89 0.49 2.43
CA HIS A 96 19.05 -0.70 2.45
C HIS A 96 17.77 -0.46 3.26
N ARG A 97 17.88 0.06 4.50
CA ARG A 97 16.70 0.39 5.32
C ARG A 97 15.82 1.45 4.68
N GLN A 98 16.42 2.46 4.04
CA GLN A 98 15.67 3.48 3.30
C GLN A 98 14.87 2.88 2.15
N ALA A 99 15.48 1.98 1.36
CA ALA A 99 14.80 1.28 0.27
C ALA A 99 13.66 0.39 0.78
N GLN A 100 13.87 -0.36 1.86
CA GLN A 100 12.84 -1.19 2.50
C GLN A 100 11.68 -0.34 3.03
N SER A 101 11.97 0.78 3.70
CA SER A 101 10.95 1.71 4.18
C SER A 101 10.15 2.33 3.04
N GLN A 102 10.81 2.74 1.95
CA GLN A 102 10.12 3.28 0.78
C GLN A 102 9.21 2.21 0.14
N ARG A 103 9.71 0.98 0.00
CA ARG A 103 8.92 -0.14 -0.51
C ARG A 103 7.68 -0.39 0.35
N ALA A 104 7.86 -0.51 1.66
CA ALA A 104 6.76 -0.73 2.60
C ALA A 104 5.71 0.38 2.50
N ARG A 105 6.13 1.66 2.44
CA ARG A 105 5.22 2.81 2.29
C ARG A 105 4.43 2.76 0.99
N THR A 106 5.06 2.43 -0.13
CA THR A 106 4.37 2.34 -1.42
C THR A 106 3.35 1.19 -1.44
N LEU A 107 3.70 0.04 -0.87
CA LEU A 107 2.79 -1.13 -0.87
C LEU A 107 1.65 -0.98 0.13
N ALA A 108 1.90 -0.35 1.28
CA ALA A 108 0.89 -0.05 2.29
C ALA A 108 -0.13 1.02 1.85
N ALA A 109 0.08 1.67 0.70
CA ALA A 109 -0.86 2.64 0.17
C ALA A 109 -2.17 2.00 -0.31
N LEU A 110 -2.16 0.74 -0.75
CA LEU A 110 -3.37 0.02 -1.12
C LEU A 110 -4.07 -0.47 0.14
N VAL A 111 -5.29 0.01 0.39
CA VAL A 111 -6.05 -0.29 1.59
C VAL A 111 -7.45 -0.77 1.22
N ILE A 112 -8.01 -1.66 2.04
CA ILE A 112 -9.36 -2.20 1.88
C ILE A 112 -10.18 -1.88 3.14
N PRO A 113 -11.52 -1.75 3.03
CA PRO A 113 -12.37 -1.73 4.20
C PRO A 113 -12.36 -3.10 4.88
N VAL A 114 -12.37 -3.08 6.20
CA VAL A 114 -12.61 -4.25 7.05
C VAL A 114 -13.70 -3.82 8.03
N GLU A 115 -14.80 -4.55 8.02
CA GLU A 115 -15.98 -4.23 8.81
C GLU A 115 -15.77 -4.54 10.30
N GLY A 116 -16.70 -4.09 11.14
CA GLY A 116 -16.60 -4.27 12.60
C GLY A 116 -16.56 -5.74 13.04
N ASP A 117 -17.12 -6.65 12.25
CA ASP A 117 -17.06 -8.10 12.49
C ASP A 117 -15.85 -8.78 11.82
N TYR A 118 -14.93 -7.98 11.26
CA TYR A 118 -13.80 -8.39 10.41
C TYR A 118 -14.16 -8.99 9.04
N SER A 119 -15.41 -8.86 8.58
CA SER A 119 -15.75 -9.17 7.20
C SER A 119 -15.14 -8.14 6.24
N ILE A 120 -15.02 -8.54 4.97
CA ILE A 120 -14.56 -7.67 3.90
C ILE A 120 -15.66 -7.65 2.85
N ASP A 121 -16.32 -6.50 2.70
CA ASP A 121 -17.37 -6.29 1.71
C ASP A 121 -16.79 -5.99 0.32
N LEU A 122 -15.93 -6.90 -0.16
CA LEU A 122 -15.41 -6.90 -1.53
C LEU A 122 -15.74 -8.23 -2.18
N ARG A 123 -16.06 -8.19 -3.47
CA ARG A 123 -16.33 -9.39 -4.25
C ARG A 123 -15.11 -10.34 -4.20
N ARG A 124 -15.38 -11.63 -3.99
CA ARG A 124 -14.37 -12.72 -3.86
C ARG A 124 -13.34 -12.48 -2.73
N ALA A 125 -13.69 -11.67 -1.74
CA ALA A 125 -12.90 -11.59 -0.53
C ALA A 125 -12.97 -12.93 0.23
N PRO A 126 -11.84 -13.41 0.76
CA PRO A 126 -11.82 -14.54 1.69
C PRO A 126 -12.48 -14.16 3.01
N ASP A 127 -12.98 -15.15 3.74
CA ASP A 127 -13.43 -14.94 5.12
C ASP A 127 -12.23 -14.87 6.06
N TRP A 128 -11.99 -13.70 6.65
CA TRP A 128 -10.88 -13.45 7.59
C TRP A 128 -11.33 -13.35 9.03
N ARG A 129 -12.62 -13.52 9.32
CA ARG A 129 -13.18 -13.25 10.65
C ARG A 129 -12.50 -14.05 11.75
N ALA A 130 -12.34 -15.35 11.55
CA ALA A 130 -11.68 -16.23 12.53
C ALA A 130 -10.23 -15.78 12.80
N ALA A 131 -9.43 -15.59 11.74
CA ALA A 131 -8.03 -15.18 11.88
C ALA A 131 -7.88 -13.80 12.55
N CYS A 132 -8.76 -12.85 12.22
CA CYS A 132 -8.75 -11.53 12.82
C CYS A 132 -9.21 -11.55 14.29
N GLN A 133 -10.23 -12.33 14.63
CA GLN A 133 -10.68 -12.52 16.01
C GLN A 133 -9.59 -13.16 16.89
N GLU A 134 -8.87 -14.15 16.36
CA GLU A 134 -7.75 -14.78 17.07
C GLU A 134 -6.59 -13.80 17.30
N ALA A 135 -6.25 -12.99 16.29
CA ALA A 135 -5.13 -12.07 16.36
C ALA A 135 -5.42 -10.78 17.15
N TRP A 136 -6.65 -10.28 17.09
CA TRP A 136 -7.00 -8.94 17.58
C TRP A 136 -8.15 -8.91 18.59
N GLY A 137 -8.75 -10.06 18.89
CA GLY A 137 -9.97 -10.14 19.69
C GLY A 137 -11.21 -9.74 18.90
N PRO A 138 -12.39 -9.90 19.50
CA PRO A 138 -13.67 -9.51 18.91
C PRO A 138 -13.78 -8.01 18.62
#